data_AF-A0A1H5VMN5-F1
#
_entry.id   AF-A0A1H5VMN5-F1
#
_cell.length_a   1.000
_cell.length_b   1.000
_cell.length_c   1.000
_cell.angle_alpha   90.00
_cell.angle_beta   90.00
_cell.angle_gamma   90.00
#
_symmetry.space_group_name_H-M   'P 1'
#
loop_
_entity.id
_entity.type
_entity.pdbx_description
1 polymer ?
#
loop_
_entity_poly.entity_id
_entity_poly.type
_entity_poly.pdbx_seq_one_letter_code
_entity_poly.pdbx_strand_id
1 'polypeptide(L)'
;MVVVDAGATAEDPVTVDIEAVQLVVELVSPGNSTMDRKVKPMLYAEAAIPRFWRLEFDPAPMLAVYELQSGRYVEQVTALAGATTHLDDPFPIAIDPAGLSRAVDAVRVAPLTASEAPRACGSAADERCAVDVRPGT
;
A
#
# COMPACT_ATOMS: atom_id res chain seq x y z
N MET A 1 -9.55 8.22 0.05
CA MET A 1 -9.81 6.92 -0.63
C MET A 1 -9.07 5.83 0.15
N VAL A 2 -9.59 4.61 0.21
CA VAL A 2 -8.94 3.51 0.94
C VAL A 2 -8.82 2.28 0.04
N VAL A 3 -7.77 1.49 0.27
CA VAL A 3 -7.63 0.13 -0.28
C VAL A 3 -7.74 -0.84 0.87
N VAL A 4 -8.63 -1.82 0.71
CA VAL A 4 -8.95 -2.84 1.71
C VAL A 4 -8.79 -4.22 1.10
N ASP A 5 -8.70 -5.24 1.94
CA ASP A 5 -8.84 -6.63 1.48
C ASP A 5 -10.19 -6.83 0.77
N ALA A 6 -10.19 -7.59 -0.33
CA ALA A 6 -11.39 -7.78 -1.15
C ALA A 6 -12.56 -8.44 -0.39
N GLY A 7 -12.27 -9.25 0.64
CA GLY A 7 -13.30 -9.87 1.48
C GLY A 7 -13.95 -8.89 2.46
N ALA A 8 -13.31 -7.76 2.76
CA ALA A 8 -13.75 -6.84 3.81
C ALA A 8 -14.99 -6.00 3.43
N THR A 9 -15.30 -5.88 2.13
CA THR A 9 -16.46 -5.14 1.63
C THR A 9 -17.63 -6.03 1.23
N ALA A 10 -17.58 -7.34 1.54
CA ALA A 10 -18.57 -8.31 1.06
C ALA A 10 -19.98 -8.08 1.64
N GLU A 11 -20.06 -7.60 2.89
CA GLU A 11 -21.31 -7.44 3.64
C GLU A 11 -21.82 -5.99 3.61
N ASP A 12 -20.92 -4.99 3.69
CA ASP A 12 -21.21 -3.56 3.57
C ASP A 12 -20.10 -2.87 2.76
N PRO A 13 -20.39 -2.34 1.55
CA PRO A 13 -19.39 -1.67 0.74
C PRO A 13 -19.06 -0.25 1.21
N VAL A 14 -19.77 0.30 2.20
CA VAL A 14 -19.63 1.68 2.68
C VAL A 14 -18.84 1.76 3.99
N THR A 15 -18.90 0.72 4.82
CA THR A 15 -18.19 0.65 6.10
C THR A 15 -17.15 -0.46 6.05
N VAL A 16 -15.92 -0.16 6.46
CA VAL A 16 -14.83 -1.14 6.49
C VAL A 16 -14.14 -1.12 7.85
N ASP A 17 -13.80 -2.31 8.35
CA ASP A 17 -12.98 -2.43 9.53
C ASP A 17 -11.59 -1.85 9.26
N ILE A 18 -11.09 -1.07 10.21
CA ILE A 18 -9.82 -0.36 10.06
C ILE A 18 -8.63 -1.31 9.87
N GLU A 19 -8.72 -2.50 10.47
CA GLU A 19 -7.73 -3.58 10.38
C GLU A 19 -7.66 -4.19 8.97
N ALA A 20 -8.73 -4.05 8.18
CA ALA A 20 -8.75 -4.49 6.79
C ALA A 20 -8.13 -3.46 5.83
N VAL A 21 -7.87 -2.22 6.29
CA VAL A 21 -7.30 -1.14 5.46
C VAL A 21 -5.80 -1.35 5.28
N GLN A 22 -5.39 -1.55 4.02
CA GLN A 22 -3.99 -1.76 3.64
C GLN A 22 -3.28 -0.47 3.24
N LEU A 23 -4.04 0.51 2.75
CA LEU A 23 -3.54 1.79 2.27
C LEU A 23 -4.64 2.86 2.36
N VAL A 24 -4.29 4.04 2.86
CA VAL A 24 -5.08 5.26 2.69
C VAL A 24 -4.44 6.16 1.64
N VAL A 25 -5.24 6.65 0.69
CA VAL A 25 -4.83 7.64 -0.31
C VAL A 25 -5.59 8.94 -0.07
N GLU A 26 -4.88 10.00 0.27
CA GLU A 26 -5.44 11.34 0.46
C GLU A 26 -5.05 12.28 -0.67
N LEU A 27 -6.02 13.07 -1.11
CA LEU A 27 -5.81 14.13 -2.07
C LEU A 27 -5.78 15.48 -1.34
N VAL A 28 -4.63 16.14 -1.35
CA VAL A 28 -4.46 17.42 -0.66
C VAL A 28 -5.05 18.53 -1.51
N SER A 29 -6.02 19.23 -0.92
CA SER A 29 -6.55 20.47 -1.49
C SER A 29 -5.86 21.68 -0.84
N PRO A 30 -5.66 22.80 -1.57
CA PRO A 30 -5.01 24.00 -1.03
C PRO A 30 -5.66 24.53 0.26
N GLY A 31 -6.99 24.40 0.40
CA GLY A 31 -7.75 24.90 1.54
C GLY A 31 -7.71 24.05 2.81
N ASN A 32 -7.22 22.80 2.75
CA ASN A 32 -7.22 21.86 3.89
C ASN A 32 -5.84 21.23 4.18
N SER A 33 -4.78 21.87 3.69
CA SER A 33 -3.42 21.30 3.71
C SER A 33 -2.90 20.91 5.10
N THR A 34 -3.22 21.66 6.16
CA THR A 34 -2.78 21.30 7.52
C THR A 34 -3.43 20.01 8.02
N MET A 35 -4.73 19.83 7.76
CA MET A 35 -5.46 18.63 8.15
C MET A 35 -4.91 17.40 7.42
N ASP A 36 -4.71 17.53 6.11
CA ASP A 36 -4.25 16.43 5.25
C ASP A 36 -2.77 16.10 5.43
N ARG A 37 -1.92 17.09 5.78
CA ARG A 37 -0.47 16.90 5.94
C ARG A 37 -0.05 16.50 7.36
N LYS A 38 -0.86 16.78 8.38
CA LYS A 38 -0.46 16.57 9.79
C LYS A 38 -1.46 15.73 10.56
N VAL A 39 -2.71 16.18 10.64
CA VAL A 39 -3.66 15.60 11.59
C VAL A 39 -4.15 14.23 11.11
N LYS A 40 -4.56 14.10 9.83
CA LYS A 40 -5.01 12.81 9.28
C LYS A 40 -3.91 11.73 9.34
N PRO A 41 -2.65 11.98 8.92
CA PRO A 41 -1.59 11.00 9.06
C PRO A 41 -1.36 10.54 10.50
N MET A 42 -1.50 11.42 11.50
CA MET A 42 -1.40 11.00 12.90
C MET A 42 -2.53 10.02 13.27
N LEU A 43 -3.78 10.32 12.90
CA LEU A 43 -4.92 9.44 13.17
C LEU A 43 -4.77 8.06 12.50
N TYR A 44 -4.28 8.02 11.26
CA TYR A 44 -4.04 6.76 10.55
C TYR A 44 -2.90 5.94 11.16
N ALA A 45 -1.85 6.61 11.66
CA ALA A 45 -0.76 5.96 12.36
C ALA A 45 -1.21 5.38 13.71
N GLU A 46 -2.05 6.11 14.46
CA GLU A 46 -2.69 5.61 15.70
C GLU A 46 -3.58 4.40 15.41
N ALA A 47 -4.26 4.39 14.27
CA ALA A 47 -5.05 3.27 13.76
C ALA A 47 -4.21 2.12 13.17
N ALA A 48 -2.87 2.19 13.24
CA ALA A 48 -1.95 1.19 12.73
C ALA A 48 -2.08 0.84 11.23
N ILE A 49 -2.60 1.78 10.42
CA ILE A 49 -2.72 1.55 8.97
C ILE A 49 -1.31 1.50 8.37
N PRO A 50 -0.90 0.41 7.69
CA PRO A 50 0.49 0.21 7.30
C PRO A 50 1.03 1.30 6.37
N ARG A 51 0.17 1.89 5.54
CA ARG A 51 0.59 2.77 4.44
C ARG A 51 -0.32 3.95 4.27
N PHE A 52 0.30 5.07 3.90
CA PHE A 52 -0.37 6.31 3.61
C PHE A 52 0.24 6.96 2.38
N TRP A 53 -0.58 7.26 1.37
CA TRP A 53 -0.14 7.97 0.17
C TRP A 53 -0.82 9.33 0.11
N ARG A 54 -0.03 10.35 -0.20
CA ARG A 54 -0.51 11.73 -0.30
C ARG A 54 -0.28 12.26 -1.71
N LEU A 55 -1.36 12.56 -2.40
CA LEU A 55 -1.35 13.15 -3.74
C LEU A 55 -1.59 14.66 -3.64
N GLU A 56 -0.66 15.44 -4.19
CA GLU A 56 -0.72 16.91 -4.24
C GLU A 56 -0.65 17.38 -5.68
N PHE A 57 -1.29 18.52 -6.01
CA PHE A 57 -1.30 19.07 -7.37
C PHE A 57 -0.67 20.45 -7.51
N ASP A 58 -0.39 21.13 -6.40
CA ASP A 58 0.19 22.47 -6.37
C ASP A 58 1.60 22.42 -5.75
N PRO A 59 2.63 22.98 -6.40
CA PRO A 59 2.63 23.66 -7.70
C PRO A 59 2.59 22.72 -8.92
N ALA A 60 2.75 21.41 -8.71
CA ALA A 60 2.69 20.38 -9.73
C ALA A 60 2.23 19.04 -9.12
N PRO A 61 1.68 18.11 -9.93
CA PRO A 61 1.33 16.77 -9.45
C PRO A 61 2.51 16.02 -8.82
N MET A 62 2.32 15.52 -7.60
CA MET A 62 3.29 14.72 -6.85
C MET A 62 2.56 13.69 -6.00
N LEU A 63 3.08 12.46 -5.95
CA LEU A 63 2.66 11.44 -5.00
C LEU A 63 3.77 11.17 -3.99
N ALA A 64 3.51 11.42 -2.71
CA ALA A 64 4.39 11.02 -1.61
C ALA A 64 3.87 9.73 -0.96
N VAL A 65 4.74 8.73 -0.84
CA VAL A 65 4.44 7.39 -0.35
C VAL A 65 5.08 7.20 1.03
N TYR A 66 4.26 6.86 2.02
CA TYR A 66 4.68 6.66 3.39
C TYR A 66 4.36 5.26 3.89
N GLU A 67 5.26 4.73 4.71
CA GLU A 67 5.08 3.50 5.47
C GLU A 67 5.09 3.77 6.97
N LEU A 68 4.28 3.02 7.71
CA LEU A 68 4.21 3.11 9.16
C LEU A 68 5.42 2.38 9.77
N GLN A 69 6.28 3.12 10.46
CA GLN A 69 7.44 2.58 11.15
C GLN A 69 7.46 3.11 12.59
N SER A 70 7.40 2.21 13.57
CA SER A 70 7.42 2.57 15.00
C SER A 70 6.38 3.65 15.36
N GLY A 71 5.15 3.51 14.86
CA GLY A 71 4.02 4.39 15.17
C GLY A 71 4.04 5.75 14.46
N ARG A 72 4.92 5.96 13.47
CA ARG A 72 4.93 7.17 12.64
C ARG A 72 5.11 6.84 11.17
N TYR A 73 4.55 7.67 10.31
CA TYR A 73 4.78 7.56 8.88
C TYR A 73 6.16 8.08 8.49
N VAL A 74 6.90 7.26 7.75
CA VAL A 74 8.20 7.58 7.16
C VAL A 74 8.05 7.57 5.65
N GLU A 75 8.44 8.67 5.00
CA GLU A 75 8.42 8.78 3.54
C GLU A 75 9.42 7.80 2.94
N GLN A 76 8.96 6.94 2.04
CA GLN A 76 9.81 6.00 1.31
C GLN A 76 10.13 6.52 -0.08
N VAL A 77 9.12 7.06 -0.77
CA VAL A 77 9.21 7.46 -2.18
C VAL A 77 8.44 8.75 -2.38
N THR A 78 9.01 9.64 -3.20
CA THR A 78 8.30 10.78 -3.78
C THR A 78 8.34 10.65 -5.30
N ALA A 79 7.18 10.40 -5.91
CA ALA A 79 7.01 10.37 -7.36
C ALA A 79 6.65 11.78 -7.86
N LEU A 80 7.34 12.22 -8.90
CA LEU A 80 7.19 13.55 -9.49
C LEU A 80 6.57 13.47 -10.87
N ALA A 81 5.79 14.48 -11.24
CA ALA A 81 5.23 14.62 -12.58
C ALA A 81 6.30 14.53 -13.68
N GLY A 82 5.99 13.78 -14.74
CA GLY A 82 6.85 13.57 -15.91
C GLY A 82 7.84 12.40 -15.76
N ALA A 83 7.79 11.68 -14.65
CA ALA A 83 8.61 10.49 -14.41
C ALA A 83 7.73 9.31 -13.97
N THR A 84 7.83 8.19 -14.69
CA THR A 84 7.22 6.93 -14.24
C THR A 84 7.99 6.38 -13.05
N THR A 85 7.31 6.28 -11.92
CA THR A 85 7.81 5.66 -10.69
C THR A 85 7.13 4.30 -10.51
N HIS A 86 7.92 3.28 -10.22
CA HIS A 86 7.44 1.94 -9.88
C HIS A 86 7.35 1.82 -8.37
N LEU A 87 6.19 1.38 -7.87
CA LEU A 87 5.97 1.03 -6.46
C LEU A 87 5.58 -0.43 -6.43
N ASP A 88 6.29 -1.25 -5.67
CA ASP A 88 6.07 -2.70 -5.61
C ASP A 88 5.14 -3.12 -4.47
N ASP A 89 4.87 -2.20 -3.55
CA ASP A 89 4.13 -2.44 -2.30
C ASP A 89 3.07 -1.33 -2.09
N PRO A 90 1.82 -1.65 -1.70
CA PRO A 90 1.29 -2.98 -1.36
C PRO A 90 1.03 -3.88 -2.58
N PHE A 91 1.12 -3.34 -3.78
CA PHE A 91 1.03 -4.10 -5.03
C PHE A 91 1.78 -3.34 -6.14
N PRO A 92 2.26 -4.03 -7.18
CA PRO A 92 2.99 -3.42 -8.28
C PRO A 92 2.12 -2.41 -9.05
N ILE A 93 2.55 -1.15 -9.02
CA ILE A 93 1.97 -0.05 -9.78
C ILE A 93 3.09 0.78 -10.44
N ALA A 94 2.86 1.18 -11.68
CA ALA A 94 3.69 2.16 -12.38
C ALA A 94 2.88 3.45 -12.51
N ILE A 95 3.41 4.56 -11.99
CA ILE A 95 2.68 5.82 -11.92
C ILE A 95 3.54 7.00 -12.35
N ASP A 96 2.98 7.84 -13.23
CA ASP A 96 3.45 9.21 -13.46
C ASP A 96 2.34 10.16 -12.96
N PRO A 97 2.58 10.92 -11.89
CA PRO A 97 1.58 11.87 -11.37
C PRO A 97 1.07 12.88 -12.39
N ALA A 98 1.81 13.18 -13.47
CA ALA A 98 1.35 14.07 -14.54
C ALA A 98 0.04 13.56 -15.18
N GLY A 99 -0.10 12.24 -15.30
CA GLY A 99 -1.28 11.58 -15.87
C GLY A 99 -2.53 11.65 -14.99
N LEU A 100 -2.39 11.95 -13.68
CA LEU A 100 -3.50 12.00 -12.73
C LEU A 100 -4.28 13.31 -12.78
N SER A 101 -3.83 14.28 -13.59
CA SER A 101 -4.43 15.61 -13.73
C SER A 101 -5.56 15.68 -14.77
N ARG A 102 -5.80 14.59 -15.52
CA ARG A 102 -6.90 14.46 -16.48
C ARG A 102 -7.74 13.21 -16.17
N ALA A 103 -9.06 13.38 -16.17
CA ALA A 103 -9.95 12.24 -16.34
C ALA A 103 -9.61 11.56 -17.67
N VAL A 104 -9.31 10.26 -17.60
CA VAL A 104 -8.98 9.34 -18.71
C VAL A 104 -7.49 9.31 -19.14
N ASP A 105 -6.62 8.87 -18.24
CA ASP A 105 -5.61 7.85 -18.57
C ASP A 105 -5.52 6.86 -17.40
N ALA A 106 -5.68 5.58 -17.70
CA ALA A 106 -5.89 4.55 -16.70
C ALA A 106 -4.64 4.36 -15.83
N VAL A 107 -4.80 4.51 -14.51
CA VAL A 107 -3.89 3.90 -13.54
C VAL A 107 -3.82 2.41 -13.87
N ARG A 108 -2.65 1.93 -14.32
CA ARG A 108 -2.43 0.50 -14.56
C ARG A 108 -2.01 -0.15 -13.25
N VAL A 109 -2.98 -0.75 -12.57
CA VAL A 109 -2.71 -1.75 -11.53
C VAL A 109 -2.28 -3.02 -12.26
N ALA A 110 -1.05 -3.49 -12.06
CA ALA A 110 -0.67 -4.79 -12.57
C ALA A 110 -1.51 -5.85 -11.82
N PRO A 111 -2.01 -6.90 -12.50
CA PRO A 111 -2.79 -7.93 -11.83
C PRO A 111 -1.94 -8.54 -10.70
N LEU A 112 -2.50 -8.56 -9.49
CA LEU A 112 -1.93 -9.27 -8.36
C LEU A 112 -1.94 -10.76 -8.73
N THR A 113 -0.84 -11.30 -9.24
CA THR A 113 -0.70 -12.74 -9.34
C THR A 113 -0.70 -13.26 -7.92
N ALA A 114 -1.68 -14.08 -7.56
CA ALA A 114 -1.65 -14.82 -6.31
C ALA A 114 -0.30 -15.53 -6.22
N SER A 115 0.56 -15.09 -5.30
CA SER A 115 1.73 -15.86 -4.94
C SER A 115 1.18 -17.18 -4.39
N GLU A 116 1.37 -18.27 -5.14
CA GLU A 116 1.05 -19.61 -4.65
C GLU A 116 1.70 -19.77 -3.28
N ALA A 117 0.87 -19.93 -2.25
CA ALA A 117 1.34 -20.30 -0.93
C ALA A 117 2.16 -21.59 -1.06
N PRO A 118 3.31 -21.73 -0.37
CA PRO A 118 4.00 -23.00 -0.33
C PRO A 118 3.00 -24.05 0.18
N ARG A 119 2.82 -25.12 -0.60
CA ARG A 119 1.95 -26.25 -0.22
C ARG A 119 2.25 -26.63 1.22
N ALA A 120 1.25 -26.47 2.09
CA ALA A 120 1.32 -27.00 3.43
C ALA A 120 1.59 -28.50 3.34
N CYS A 121 2.72 -28.95 3.88
CA CYS A 121 2.94 -30.36 4.14
C CYS A 121 1.84 -30.80 5.11
N GLY A 122 0.99 -31.73 4.64
CA GLY A 122 -0.12 -32.26 5.40
C GLY A 122 0.30 -32.86 6.74
N SER A 123 -0.62 -32.77 7.69
CA SER A 123 -0.78 -33.50 8.96
C SER A 123 0.35 -34.46 9.36
N ALA A 124 0.77 -34.30 10.62
CA ALA A 124 1.63 -35.22 11.37
C ALA A 124 1.13 -36.67 11.32
N ALA A 125 1.60 -37.44 10.34
CA ALA A 125 1.64 -38.90 10.31
C ALA A 125 2.38 -39.38 9.04
N ASP A 126 3.64 -38.96 8.83
CA ASP A 126 4.56 -39.80 8.05
C ASP A 126 6.00 -39.51 8.47
N GLU A 127 6.59 -40.53 9.09
CA GLU A 127 7.91 -40.57 9.67
C GLU A 127 8.92 -40.74 8.53
N ARG A 128 9.47 -39.62 8.02
CA ARG A 128 10.78 -39.52 7.32
C ARG A 128 11.02 -38.10 6.78
N CYS A 129 11.58 -37.24 7.62
CA CYS A 129 12.34 -36.08 7.15
C CYS A 129 13.55 -35.90 8.07
N ALA A 130 14.48 -36.85 8.01
CA ALA A 130 15.82 -36.65 8.55
C ALA A 130 16.60 -35.82 7.52
N VAL A 131 16.77 -34.53 7.79
CA VAL A 131 17.75 -33.71 7.07
C VAL A 131 19.11 -34.04 7.67
N ASP A 132 19.93 -34.75 6.88
CA ASP A 132 21.34 -35.00 7.12
C ASP A 132 22.10 -33.66 7.01
N VAL A 133 22.61 -33.16 8.14
CA VAL A 133 23.49 -31.98 8.17
C VAL A 133 24.92 -32.46 7.97
N ARG A 134 25.49 -32.19 6.79
CA ARG A 134 26.94 -32.29 6.58
C ARG A 134 27.63 -30.94 6.79
N PRO A 135 28.79 -30.89 7.45
CA PRO A 135 29.63 -29.69 7.47
C PRO A 135 30.60 -29.71 6.27
N GLY A 136 30.77 -28.56 5.60
CA GLY A 136 31.84 -28.31 4.63
C GLY A 136 32.44 -26.94 4.92
N THR A 137 33.54 -26.91 5.68
CA THR A 137 34.94 -26.62 5.29
C THR A 137 35.22 -25.13 5.17
#